data_AF-A0A6H0XVK6-F1
#
_entry.id   AF-A0A6H0XVK6-F1
#
_cell.length_a   1.000
_cell.length_b   1.000
_cell.length_c   1.000
_cell.angle_alpha   90.00
_cell.angle_beta   90.00
_cell.angle_gamma   90.00
#
_symmetry.space_group_name_H-M   'P 1'
#
loop_
_entity.id
_entity.type
_entity.pdbx_description
1 polymer ?
#
loop_
_entity_poly.entity_id
_entity_poly.type
_entity_poly.pdbx_seq_one_letter_code
_entity_poly.pdbx_strand_id
1 'polypeptide(L)'
;MPSHKTFRTKQKLAKAQKQNRPIPQWIRLRTGNTIRYNAKRRHWPQPFHYHNRKQDKSVVVQPNGHVLRTIPMVKEASWQACMI
;
A
#
# COMPACT_ATOMS: atom_id res chain seq x y z
N MET A 1 1.06 -15.26 33.49
CA MET A 1 2.21 -14.34 33.33
C MET A 1 1.92 -13.24 32.30
N PRO A 2 2.32 -11.99 32.55
CA PRO A 2 2.35 -10.96 31.50
C PRO A 2 3.41 -11.29 30.45
N SER A 3 3.13 -10.99 29.18
CA SER A 3 4.09 -11.18 28.10
C SER A 3 5.26 -10.20 28.27
N HIS A 4 6.48 -10.72 28.40
CA HIS A 4 7.68 -9.91 28.43
C HIS A 4 8.03 -9.43 27.01
N LYS A 5 7.73 -8.16 26.72
CA LYS A 5 8.01 -7.53 25.42
C LYS A 5 9.10 -6.47 25.55
N THR A 6 9.94 -6.38 24.53
CA THR A 6 10.98 -5.34 24.42
C THR A 6 10.37 -3.94 24.32
N PHE A 7 11.13 -2.92 24.72
CA PHE A 7 10.69 -1.52 24.67
C PHE A 7 10.33 -1.05 23.26
N ARG A 8 11.13 -1.43 22.26
CA ARG A 8 10.86 -1.12 20.84
C ARG A 8 9.49 -1.66 20.39
N THR A 9 9.15 -2.88 20.79
CA THR A 9 7.84 -3.48 20.49
C THR A 9 6.72 -2.74 21.20
N LYS A 10 6.90 -2.38 22.47
CA LYS A 10 5.92 -1.57 23.22
C LYS A 10 5.66 -0.21 22.57
N GLN A 11 6.72 0.49 22.13
CA GLN A 11 6.58 1.76 21.41
C GLN A 11 5.80 1.62 20.09
N LYS A 12 6.12 0.58 19.30
CA LYS A 12 5.41 0.29 18.04
C LYS A 12 3.92 0.02 18.29
N LEU A 13 3.60 -0.80 19.29
CA LEU A 13 2.23 -1.11 19.68
C LEU A 13 1.48 0.14 20.17
N ALA A 14 2.11 0.96 20.99
CA ALA A 14 1.53 2.22 21.47
C ALA A 14 1.26 3.20 20.31
N LYS A 15 2.18 3.30 19.34
CA LYS A 15 1.96 4.13 18.14
C LYS A 15 0.80 3.60 17.29
N ALA A 16 0.74 2.29 17.08
CA ALA A 16 -0.34 1.66 16.32
C ALA A 16 -1.71 1.88 16.99
N GLN A 17 -1.79 1.77 18.32
CA GLN A 17 -3.00 2.09 19.08
C GLN A 17 -3.40 3.56 18.93
N LYS A 18 -2.42 4.49 18.98
CA LYS A 18 -2.68 5.92 18.80
C LYS A 18 -3.20 6.27 17.41
N GLN A 19 -2.74 5.58 16.36
CA GLN A 19 -3.18 5.83 14.97
C GLN A 19 -4.59 5.32 14.67
N ASN A 20 -5.09 4.35 15.45
CA ASN A 20 -6.37 3.70 15.22
C ASN A 20 -7.57 4.51 15.77
N ARG A 21 -7.66 5.79 15.39
CA ARG A 21 -8.68 6.73 15.87
C ARG A 21 -9.60 7.19 14.73
N PRO A 22 -10.87 7.55 15.01
CA PRO A 22 -11.75 8.18 14.03
C PRO A 22 -11.25 9.57 13.64
N ILE A 23 -11.71 10.06 12.49
CA ILE A 23 -11.36 11.39 11.98
C ILE A 23 -12.15 12.44 12.79
N PRO A 24 -11.49 13.46 13.36
CA PRO A 24 -12.16 14.56 14.03
C PRO A 24 -13.09 15.36 13.11
N GLN A 25 -14.21 15.84 13.67
CA GLN A 25 -15.23 16.56 12.91
C GLN A 25 -14.71 17.86 12.29
N TRP A 26 -13.87 18.62 12.99
CA TRP A 26 -13.32 19.88 12.48
C TRP A 26 -12.47 19.70 11.22
N ILE A 27 -11.86 18.52 11.01
CA ILE A 27 -11.13 18.21 9.78
C ILE A 27 -12.11 18.10 8.61
N ARG A 28 -13.25 17.45 8.81
CA ARG A 28 -14.30 17.31 7.78
C ARG A 28 -14.81 18.66 7.31
N LEU A 29 -14.99 19.60 8.25
CA LEU A 29 -15.42 20.97 7.99
C LEU A 29 -14.37 21.77 7.20
N ARG A 30 -13.08 21.57 7.48
CA ARG A 30 -11.99 22.24 6.73
C ARG A 30 -11.80 21.72 5.31
N THR A 31 -12.12 20.44 5.06
CA THR A 31 -11.83 19.78 3.77
C THR A 31 -13.10 19.55 2.91
N GLY A 32 -14.21 20.20 3.24
CA GLY A 32 -15.46 20.11 2.48
C GLY A 32 -15.97 18.67 2.29
N ASN A 33 -15.84 17.82 3.32
CA ASN A 33 -16.23 16.39 3.29
C ASN A 33 -15.51 15.49 2.28
N THR A 34 -14.38 15.92 1.70
CA THR A 34 -13.54 15.06 0.84
C THR A 34 -12.96 13.88 1.63
N ILE A 35 -12.53 14.12 2.87
CA ILE A 35 -12.03 13.08 3.77
C ILE A 35 -13.18 12.56 4.64
N ARG A 36 -13.74 11.40 4.29
CA ARG A 36 -14.94 10.83 4.95
C ARG A 36 -14.63 9.84 6.07
N TYR A 37 -13.63 8.97 5.88
CA TYR A 37 -13.26 7.94 6.84
C TYR A 37 -11.74 7.69 6.85
N ASN A 38 -11.23 7.11 7.94
CA ASN A 38 -9.81 6.78 8.07
C ASN A 38 -9.54 5.44 7.37
N ALA A 39 -9.03 5.49 6.14
CA ALA A 39 -8.69 4.31 5.35
C ALA A 39 -7.63 3.39 6.01
N LYS A 40 -6.84 3.91 6.96
CA LYS A 40 -5.79 3.16 7.68
C LYS A 40 -6.27 2.60 9.03
N ARG A 41 -7.54 2.81 9.40
CA ARG A 41 -8.12 2.28 10.64
C ARG A 41 -8.13 0.75 10.59
N ARG A 42 -7.73 0.09 11.67
CA ARG A 42 -7.62 -1.37 11.76
C ARG A 42 -8.52 -1.91 12.88
N HIS A 43 -9.28 -2.97 12.62
CA HIS A 43 -10.03 -3.69 13.64
C HIS A 43 -9.23 -4.93 14.08
N TRP A 44 -9.31 -5.31 15.36
CA TRP A 44 -8.43 -6.34 15.95
C TRP A 44 -8.87 -7.81 15.76
N PRO A 45 -9.94 -8.10 15.02
CA PRO A 45 -10.13 -9.28 14.20
C PRO A 45 -10.33 -8.87 12.74
N GLN A 46 -9.24 -8.70 11.98
CA GLN A 46 -9.32 -8.69 10.52
C GLN A 46 -8.62 -9.93 9.95
N PRO A 47 -9.23 -10.61 8.98
CA PRO A 47 -8.56 -11.69 8.27
C PRO A 47 -7.36 -11.13 7.51
N PHE A 48 -6.31 -11.94 7.42
CA PHE A 48 -5.16 -11.69 6.58
C PHE A 48 -5.60 -11.67 5.11
N HIS A 49 -6.00 -10.51 4.59
CA HIS A 49 -6.13 -10.31 3.15
C HIS A 49 -4.74 -10.12 2.56
N TYR A 50 -4.25 -11.14 1.84
CA TYR A 50 -3.07 -11.04 0.99
C TYR A 50 -3.33 -9.96 -0.07
N HIS A 51 -2.82 -8.75 0.14
CA HIS A 51 -2.87 -7.70 -0.88
C HIS A 51 -1.74 -7.96 -1.88
N ASN A 52 -2.10 -8.43 -3.06
CA ASN A 52 -1.19 -8.59 -4.19
C ASN A 52 -0.75 -7.19 -4.66
N ARG A 53 0.53 -6.86 -4.53
CA ARG A 53 1.12 -5.52 -4.77
C ARG A 53 1.22 -5.15 -6.26
N LYS A 54 0.30 -5.61 -7.11
CA LYS A 54 0.34 -5.46 -8.59
C LYS A 54 -0.89 -4.80 -9.19
N GLN A 55 -1.53 -3.85 -8.51
CA GLN A 55 -2.59 -3.03 -9.09
C GLN A 55 -2.34 -1.54 -8.86
N ASP A 56 -1.18 -1.06 -9.28
CA ASP A 56 -0.98 0.35 -9.62
C ASP A 56 -0.28 0.39 -10.98
N LYS A 57 -1.00 -0.04 -12.01
CA LYS A 57 -0.73 0.38 -13.40
C LYS A 57 -2.00 1.07 -13.85
N SER A 58 -2.06 2.38 -13.65
CA SER A 58 -3.02 3.24 -14.32
C SER A 58 -2.81 3.10 -15.83
N VAL A 59 -3.66 2.32 -16.51
CA VAL A 59 -3.74 2.34 -17.96
C VAL A 59 -4.53 3.59 -18.32
N VAL A 60 -3.84 4.64 -18.75
CA VAL A 60 -4.47 5.72 -19.53
C VAL A 60 -4.56 5.21 -20.96
N VAL A 61 -5.75 4.81 -21.38
CA VAL A 61 -6.03 4.51 -22.79
C VAL A 61 -6.26 5.85 -23.49
N GLN A 62 -5.39 6.21 -24.43
CA GLN A 62 -5.66 7.33 -25.35
C GLN A 62 -6.67 6.85 -26.41
N PRO A 63 -7.61 7.70 -26.87
CA PRO A 63 -8.68 7.31 -27.82
C PRO A 63 -8.20 6.89 -29.22
N ASN A 64 -6.89 6.91 -29.45
CA ASN A 64 -6.22 6.76 -30.74
C ASN A 64 -5.19 5.63 -30.65
N GLY A 65 -5.66 4.40 -30.36
CA GLY A 65 -5.18 3.10 -30.86
C GLY A 65 -3.70 2.68 -30.83
N HIS A 66 -2.75 3.51 -30.40
CA HIS A 66 -1.33 3.22 -30.50
C HIS A 66 -0.72 2.84 -29.14
N VAL A 67 -0.22 1.60 -29.05
CA VAL A 67 0.53 1.08 -27.89
C VAL A 67 2.02 1.32 -28.12
N LEU A 68 2.57 2.43 -27.60
CA LEU A 68 4.02 2.53 -27.43
C LEU A 68 4.40 1.72 -26.19
N ARG A 69 4.95 0.52 -26.41
CA ARG A 69 5.54 -0.29 -25.33
C ARG A 69 6.74 0.48 -24.80
N THR A 70 6.60 1.10 -23.64
CA THR A 70 7.74 1.65 -22.91
C THR A 70 8.62 0.49 -22.44
N ILE A 71 9.77 0.34 -23.10
CA ILE A 71 10.90 -0.45 -22.65
C ILE A 71 11.44 0.19 -21.37
N PRO A 72 11.59 -0.58 -20.28
CA PRO A 72 12.90 -0.53 -19.64
C PRO A 72 13.31 -1.92 -19.17
N MET A 73 14.41 -2.44 -19.72
CA MET A 73 15.49 -3.00 -18.90
C MET A 73 16.69 -3.26 -19.79
N VAL A 74 17.56 -2.25 -19.84
CA VAL A 74 18.99 -2.48 -20.05
C VAL A 74 19.51 -3.09 -18.75
N LYS A 75 19.98 -4.34 -18.81
CA LYS A 75 21.22 -4.86 -18.20
C LYS A 75 21.22 -6.40 -18.24
N GLU A 76 21.95 -6.90 -19.23
CA GLU A 76 22.86 -8.06 -19.19
C GLU A 76 22.56 -9.22 -18.23
N ALA A 77 22.31 -10.39 -18.81
CA ALA A 77 22.95 -11.64 -18.40
C ALA A 77 22.88 -12.62 -19.58
N SER A 78 24.07 -12.91 -20.12
CA SER A 78 24.38 -14.00 -21.02
C SER A 78 23.74 -15.32 -20.60
N TRP A 79 23.33 -16.17 -21.55
CA TRP A 79 23.88 -17.51 -21.77
C TRP A 79 23.51 -17.95 -23.20
N GLN A 80 24.56 -18.22 -23.97
CA GLN A 80 24.50 -18.81 -25.30
C GLN A 80 23.89 -20.22 -25.31
N ALA A 81 23.38 -20.59 -26.49
CA ALA A 81 23.48 -21.92 -27.12
C ALA A 81 22.66 -23.11 -26.57
N CYS A 82 21.64 -23.48 -27.35
CA CYS A 82 21.47 -24.80 -27.97
C CYS A 82 20.56 -24.55 -29.20
N MET A 83 21.11 -24.23 -30.38
CA MET A 83 21.49 -25.14 -31.48
C MET A 83 20.35 -26.04 -31.94
N ILE A 84 20.03 -25.91 -33.23
CA ILE A 84 19.64 -26.94 -34.22
C ILE A 84 18.67 -28.02 -33.76
#